data_AF-A0A931VLE8-F1
#
_entry.id   AF-A0A931VLE8-F1
#
_cell.length_a   1.000
_cell.length_b   1.000
_cell.length_c   1.000
_cell.angle_alpha   90.00
_cell.angle_beta   90.00
_cell.angle_gamma   90.00
#
_symmetry.space_group_name_H-M   'P 1'
#
loop_
_entity.id
_entity.type
_entity.pdbx_description
1 polymer ?
#
loop_
_entity_poly.entity_id
_entity_poly.type
_entity_poly.pdbx_seq_one_letter_code
_entity_poly.pdbx_strand_id
1 'polypeptide(L)' 'MEYLPTISFKKAIEALEKELITEAMKANKGIIAKAARQLNLTERVLSYKIKKYQMNVDEVVKSRHSRASGNLGRT' A
#
# COMPACT_ATOMS: atom_id res chain seq x y z
N MET A 1 30.41 4.12 8.40
CA MET A 1 30.06 2.73 8.05
C MET A 1 28.56 2.61 8.26
N GLU A 2 27.76 2.57 7.20
CA GLU A 2 26.30 2.41 7.35
C GLU A 2 26.01 1.00 7.90
N TYR A 3 25.33 0.93 9.03
CA TYR A 3 24.91 -0.34 9.63
C TYR A 3 23.56 -0.72 9.04
N LEU A 4 23.47 -1.91 8.44
CA LEU A 4 22.20 -2.40 7.92
C LEU A 4 21.22 -2.68 9.08
N PRO A 5 19.91 -2.42 8.89
CA PRO A 5 18.93 -2.62 9.94
C PRO A 5 18.89 -4.08 10.40
N THR A 6 18.73 -4.29 11.71
CA THR A 6 18.71 -5.62 12.37
C THR A 6 17.49 -6.48 12.02
N ILE A 7 16.61 -5.98 11.15
CA ILE A 7 15.44 -6.70 10.68
C ILE A 7 15.86 -7.81 9.71
N SER A 8 15.19 -8.96 9.77
CA SER A 8 15.45 -10.00 8.78
C SER A 8 15.05 -9.52 7.39
N PHE A 9 15.84 -9.90 6.38
CA PHE A 9 15.59 -9.56 4.97
C PHE A 9 14.15 -9.87 4.54
N LYS A 10 13.60 -11.00 5.00
CA LYS A 10 12.21 -11.39 4.75
C LYS A 10 11.21 -10.36 5.29
N LYS A 11 11.41 -9.86 6.51
CA LYS A 11 10.54 -8.83 7.11
C LYS A 11 10.65 -7.51 6.35
N ALA A 12 11.85 -7.14 5.88
CA ALA A 12 12.06 -5.95 5.08
C ALA A 12 11.26 -6.01 3.76
N ILE A 13 11.34 -7.14 3.04
CA ILE A 13 10.55 -7.36 1.82
C ILE A 13 9.05 -7.31 2.12
N GLU A 14 8.59 -7.99 3.17
CA GLU A 14 7.17 -7.99 3.52
C GLU A 14 6.64 -6.59 3.84
N ALA A 15 7.44 -5.75 4.51
CA ALA A 15 7.09 -4.36 4.80
C ALA A 15 6.99 -3.54 3.50
N LEU A 16 7.99 -3.63 2.63
CA LEU A 16 8.01 -2.95 1.34
C LEU A 16 6.83 -3.37 0.45
N GLU A 17 6.55 -4.67 0.37
CA GLU A 17 5.41 -5.18 -0.40
C GLU A 17 4.08 -4.63 0.13
N LYS A 18 3.88 -4.61 1.45
CA LYS A 18 2.65 -4.05 2.05
C LYS A 18 2.49 -2.57 1.74
N GLU A 19 3.58 -1.81 1.78
CA GLU A 19 3.58 -0.37 1.45
C GLU A 19 3.18 -0.13 0.00
N LEU A 20 3.84 -0.80 -0.95
CA LEU A 20 3.54 -0.67 -2.39
C LEU A 20 2.09 -1.06 -2.72
N ILE A 21 1.59 -2.15 -2.13
CA ILE A 21 0.20 -2.58 -2.31
C ILE A 21 -0.75 -1.52 -1.72
N THR A 22 -0.45 -1.00 -0.54
CA THR A 22 -1.26 0.02 0.13
C THR A 22 -1.35 1.30 -0.71
N GLU A 23 -0.24 1.77 -1.25
CA GLU A 23 -0.19 2.97 -2.10
C GLU A 23 -0.95 2.79 -3.41
N ALA A 24 -0.72 1.68 -4.11
CA ALA A 24 -1.43 1.36 -5.35
C ALA A 24 -2.94 1.26 -5.12
N MET A 25 -3.35 0.64 -4.02
CA MET A 25 -4.77 0.53 -3.65
C MET A 25 -5.38 1.90 -3.30
N LYS A 26 -4.66 2.75 -2.56
CA LYS A 26 -5.08 4.14 -2.28
C LYS A 26 -5.20 4.97 -3.56
N ALA A 27 -4.30 4.80 -4.52
CA ALA A 27 -4.34 5.53 -5.79
C ALA A 27 -5.54 5.11 -6.64
N ASN A 28 -5.92 3.84 -6.58
CA ASN A 28 -6.98 3.26 -7.40
C ASN A 28 -8.31 3.08 -6.66
N LYS A 29 -8.52 3.77 -5.53
CA LYS A 29 -9.77 3.74 -4.73
C LYS A 29 -10.20 2.31 -4.34
N GLY A 30 -9.23 1.44 -4.06
CA GLY A 30 -9.49 0.06 -3.66
C GLY A 30 -9.81 -0.90 -4.81
N ILE A 31 -9.73 -0.47 -6.07
CA ILE A 31 -9.96 -1.35 -7.23
C ILE A 31 -8.71 -2.22 -7.47
N ILE A 32 -8.77 -3.49 -7.05
CA ILE A 32 -7.65 -4.45 -7.09
C ILE A 32 -7.12 -4.62 -8.52
N ALA A 33 -7.99 -4.78 -9.53
CA ALA A 33 -7.56 -4.94 -10.92
C ALA A 33 -6.72 -3.76 -11.43
N LYS A 34 -7.06 -2.53 -11.03
CA LYS A 34 -6.30 -1.32 -11.41
C LYS A 34 -4.99 -1.20 -10.64
N ALA A 35 -5.01 -1.49 -9.34
CA ALA A 35 -3.80 -1.52 -8.52
C ALA A 35 -2.81 -2.59 -9.01
N ALA A 36 -3.30 -3.76 -9.42
CA ALA A 36 -2.47 -4.82 -9.99
C ALA A 36 -1.78 -4.37 -11.28
N ARG A 37 -2.54 -3.73 -12.20
CA ARG A 37 -1.99 -3.16 -13.43
C ARG A 37 -0.93 -2.09 -13.14
N GLN A 38 -1.15 -1.21 -12.17
CA GLN A 38 -0.17 -0.20 -11.77
C GLN A 38 1.14 -0.83 -11.27
N LEU A 39 1.04 -1.96 -10.54
CA LEU A 39 2.21 -2.69 -10.03
C LEU A 39 2.80 -3.68 -11.04
N ASN A 40 2.31 -3.72 -12.29
CA ASN A 40 2.69 -4.71 -13.30
C ASN A 40 2.50 -6.17 -12.82
N LEU A 41 1.44 -6.42 -12.07
CA LEU A 41 1.04 -7.73 -11.56
C LEU A 41 -0.29 -8.18 -12.18
N THR A 42 -0.56 -9.48 -12.09
CA THR A 42 -1.91 -9.98 -12.32
C THR A 42 -2.78 -9.74 -11.09
N GLU A 43 -4.09 -9.58 -11.31
CA GLU A 43 -5.07 -9.43 -10.23
C GLU A 43 -5.02 -10.60 -9.23
N ARG A 44 -4.77 -11.83 -9.73
CA ARG A 44 -4.63 -13.03 -8.90
C ARG A 44 -3.42 -12.94 -7.97
N VAL A 45 -2.26 -12.53 -8.47
CA VAL A 45 -1.04 -12.37 -7.65
C VAL A 45 -1.27 -11.31 -6.57
N LEU A 46 -1.85 -10.17 -6.94
CA LEU A 46 -2.13 -9.11 -5.97
C LEU A 46 -3.14 -9.57 -4.91
N SER A 47 -4.21 -10.25 -5.31
CA SER A 47 -5.23 -10.80 -4.40
C SER A 47 -4.63 -11.80 -3.41
N TYR A 48 -3.69 -12.63 -3.84
CA TYR A 48 -2.98 -13.55 -2.95
C TYR A 48 -2.08 -12.84 -1.95
N LYS A 49 -1.38 -11.79 -2.36
CA LYS A 49 -0.59 -10.98 -1.42
C LYS A 49 -1.47 -10.25 -0.41
N ILE A 50 -2.60 -9.66 -0.85
CA ILE A 50 -3.58 -9.03 0.04
C ILE A 50 -4.08 -10.03 1.10
N LYS A 51 -4.44 -11.26 0.69
CA LYS A 51 -4.86 -12.33 1.61
C LYS A 51 -3.73 -12.76 2.55
N LYS A 52 -2.52 -12.99 2.01
CA LYS A 52 -1.33 -13.38 2.80
C LYS A 52 -1.03 -12.34 3.89
N TYR A 53 -1.20 -11.07 3.58
CA TYR A 53 -0.91 -9.96 4.48
C TYR A 53 -2.10 -9.48 5.30
N GLN A 54 -3.26 -10.14 5.18
CA GLN A 54 -4.49 -9.81 5.90
C GLN A 54 -4.86 -8.32 5.77
N MET A 55 -4.66 -7.75 4.58
CA MET A 55 -4.91 -6.34 4.33
C MET A 55 -6.41 -6.12 4.04
N ASN A 56 -7.02 -5.16 4.72
CA ASN A 56 -8.39 -4.75 4.46
C ASN A 56 -8.43 -3.60 3.44
N VAL A 57 -9.06 -3.84 2.29
CA VAL A 57 -9.16 -2.89 1.18
C VAL A 57 -9.89 -1.61 1.59
N ASP A 58 -10.96 -1.72 2.37
CA ASP A 58 -11.79 -0.58 2.76
C ASP A 58 -11.07 0.32 3.76
N GLU A 59 -10.31 -0.27 4.68
CA GLU A 59 -9.51 0.47 5.65
C GLU A 59 -8.37 1.24 4.99
N VAL A 60 -7.73 0.64 3.98
CA VAL A 60 -6.65 1.28 3.22
C VAL A 60 -7.13 2.57 2.55
N VAL A 61 -8.33 2.56 1.95
CA VAL A 61 -8.87 3.71 1.20
C VAL A 61 -9.34 4.85 2.12
N LYS A 62 -9.88 4.55 3.31
CA LYS A 62 -10.39 5.56 4.27
C LYS A 62 -9.33 6.55 4.74
N SER A 63 -8.05 6.15 4.77
CA SER A 63 -6.94 6.98 5.28
C SER A 63 -6.58 8.21 4.43
N ARG A 64 -7.12 8.41 3.22
CA ARG A 64 -6.89 9.64 2.43
C ARG A 64 -7.70 10.84 2.93
N HIS A 65 -8.85 10.62 3.57
CA HIS A 65 -9.71 11.71 4.03
C HIS A 65 -9.15 12.48 5.24
N SER A 66 -8.20 11.91 6.00
CA SER A 66 -7.64 12.57 7.19
C SER A 66 -6.47 13.52 6.90
N ARG A 67 -5.84 13.46 5.72
CA ARG A 67 -4.68 14.31 5.38
C ARG A 67 -5.02 15.52 4.51
N ALA A 68 -6.22 15.58 3.92
CA ALA A 68 -6.63 16.68 3.04
C ALA A 68 -7.28 17.88 3.76
N SER A 69 -7.45 17.84 5.09
CA SER A 69 -7.97 18.99 5.88
C SER A 69 -6.88 19.85 6.52
N GLY A 70 -5.61 19.60 6.19
CA GLY A 70 -4.47 20.38 6.68
C GLY A 70 -4.05 21.45 5.68
N ASN A 71 -4.59 22.65 5.84
CA ASN A 71 -4.04 23.92 5.35
C ASN A 71 -4.10 24.19 3.82
N LEU A 72 -5.27 24.59 3.32
CA LEU A 72 -5.35 25.70 2.37
C LEU A 72 -6.02 26.88 3.09
N GLY A 73 -5.19 27.65 3.78
CA GLY A 73 -5.58 28.94 4.31
C GLY A 73 -5.87 29.95 3.18
N ARG A 74 -6.94 30.71 3.39
CA ARG A 74 -7.08 32.15 3.15
C ARG A 74 -6.66 32.67 1.76
N THR A 75 -7.68 33.00 0.98
CA THR A 75 -7.89 34.35 0.44
C THR A 75 -9.36 34.71 0.65
#